data_AF-A0A101M854-F1
#
_entry.id   AF-A0A101M854-F1
#
_cell.length_a   1.000
_cell.length_b   1.000
_cell.length_c   1.000
_cell.angle_alpha   90.00
_cell.angle_beta   90.00
_cell.angle_gamma   90.00
#
_symmetry.space_group_name_H-M   'P 1'
#
loop_
_entity.id
_entity.type
_entity.pdbx_description
1 polymer ?
#
loop_
_entity_poly.entity_id
_entity_poly.type
_entity_poly.pdbx_seq_one_letter_code
_entity_poly.pdbx_strand_id
1 'polypeptide(L)'
;MAVTFSYHPDSPDELRVLLIKRNGKESSWGNTWEGAGGTPDKEDRTIIHSAARESKEETQIRPLRIAGKAFTCSFYHKDRETGDIVFMRTLGFIVIDNEVTIKNGETIAQQVWSSEM
;
A
#
# COMPACT_ATOMS: atom_id res chain seq x y z
N MET A 1 -3.42 5.95 -1.37
CA MET A 1 -3.04 4.57 -1.00
C MET A 1 -3.19 3.65 -2.21
N ALA A 2 -2.23 2.79 -2.45
CA ALA A 2 -2.28 1.67 -3.38
C ALA A 2 -2.38 0.36 -2.59
N VAL A 3 -3.33 -0.50 -2.97
CA VAL A 3 -3.55 -1.82 -2.36
C VAL A 3 -3.12 -2.88 -3.34
N THR A 4 -2.04 -3.57 -3.00
CA THR A 4 -1.47 -4.63 -3.82
C THR A 4 -1.87 -5.98 -3.28
N PHE A 5 -2.48 -6.79 -4.14
CA PHE A 5 -2.77 -8.19 -3.84
C PHE A 5 -1.78 -9.10 -4.54
N SER A 6 -1.45 -10.23 -3.91
CA SER A 6 -0.60 -11.26 -4.48
C SER A 6 -1.01 -12.63 -3.96
N TYR A 7 -0.58 -13.68 -4.67
CA TYR A 7 -0.66 -15.06 -4.21
C TYR A 7 0.71 -15.50 -3.74
N HIS A 8 0.75 -16.26 -2.64
CA HIS A 8 2.00 -16.83 -2.17
C HIS A 8 2.29 -18.13 -2.93
N PRO A 9 3.53 -18.41 -3.37
CA PRO A 9 3.86 -19.66 -4.05
C PRO A 9 3.45 -20.90 -3.26
N ASP A 10 3.63 -20.87 -1.94
CA ASP A 10 3.27 -22.00 -1.05
C ASP A 10 1.77 -22.03 -0.66
N SER A 11 1.01 -20.97 -0.94
CA SER A 11 -0.46 -20.96 -0.76
C SER A 11 -1.15 -20.23 -1.92
N PRO A 12 -1.16 -20.86 -3.12
CA PRO A 12 -1.60 -20.21 -4.36
C PRO A 12 -3.11 -19.94 -4.43
N ASP A 13 -3.90 -20.59 -3.58
CA ASP A 13 -5.34 -20.35 -3.47
C ASP A 13 -5.69 -19.25 -2.47
N GLU A 14 -4.70 -18.73 -1.73
CA GLU A 14 -4.89 -17.71 -0.71
C GLU A 14 -4.42 -16.33 -1.18
N LEU A 15 -5.38 -15.41 -1.31
CA LEU A 15 -5.09 -14.03 -1.63
C LEU A 15 -4.46 -13.31 -0.43
N ARG A 16 -3.31 -12.67 -0.63
CA ARG A 16 -2.63 -11.84 0.37
C ARG A 16 -2.65 -10.39 -0.05
N VAL A 17 -2.61 -9.51 0.93
CA VAL A 17 -2.48 -8.05 0.74
C VAL A 17 -1.13 -7.59 1.28
N LEU A 18 -0.44 -6.73 0.52
CA LEU A 18 0.79 -6.09 0.98
C LEU A 18 0.44 -4.93 1.91
N LEU A 19 0.96 -4.99 3.14
CA LEU A 19 0.89 -3.92 4.12
C LEU A 19 2.31 -3.54 4.55
N ILE A 20 2.52 -2.26 4.79
CA ILE A 20 3.71 -1.72 5.42
C ILE A 20 3.41 -1.36 6.88
N LYS A 21 4.41 -1.47 7.74
CA LYS A 21 4.31 -0.99 9.11
C LYS A 21 4.88 0.43 9.16
N ARG A 22 4.06 1.41 9.52
CA ARG A 22 4.51 2.79 9.68
C ARG A 22 5.56 2.89 10.77
N ASN A 23 6.65 3.59 10.46
CA ASN A 23 7.65 3.92 11.45
C ASN A 23 7.11 4.95 12.46
N GLY A 24 7.60 4.85 13.70
CA GLY A 24 7.53 5.94 14.67
C GLY A 24 6.82 5.59 15.97
N LYS A 25 7.36 6.12 17.08
CA LYS A 25 6.66 6.24 18.36
C LYS A 25 5.87 7.56 18.46
N GLU A 26 6.24 8.55 17.66
CA GLU A 26 5.78 9.95 17.76
C GLU A 26 4.77 10.37 16.69
N SER A 27 4.41 9.50 15.74
CA SER A 27 3.31 9.79 14.82
C SER A 27 1.99 9.23 15.36
N SER A 28 0.89 9.89 15.03
CA SER A 28 -0.47 9.46 15.39
C SER A 28 -0.80 8.04 14.89
N TRP A 29 -0.09 7.58 13.86
CA TRP A 29 -0.20 6.26 13.24
C TRP A 29 1.07 5.42 13.41
N GLY A 30 1.91 5.75 14.38
CA GLY A 30 3.15 5.06 14.62
C GLY A 30 2.92 3.59 14.99
N ASN A 31 3.60 2.67 14.29
CA ASN A 31 3.48 1.21 14.44
C ASN A 31 2.16 0.58 13.97
N THR A 32 1.35 1.27 13.15
CA THR A 32 0.18 0.66 12.51
C THR A 32 0.54 0.02 11.16
N TRP A 33 -0.22 -1.01 10.78
CA TRP A 33 -0.16 -1.62 9.46
C TRP A 33 -1.12 -0.91 8.50
N GLU A 34 -0.64 -0.57 7.32
CA GLU A 34 -1.43 0.09 6.27
C GLU A 34 -0.97 -0.29 4.87
N GLY A 35 -1.79 -0.01 3.85
CA GLY A 35 -1.33 -0.09 2.47
C GLY A 35 -0.41 1.08 2.15
N ALA A 36 0.50 0.90 1.19
CA ALA A 36 1.43 1.95 0.80
C ALA A 36 0.68 3.19 0.27
N GLY A 37 1.11 4.37 0.66
CA GLY A 37 0.49 5.61 0.26
C GLY A 37 0.97 6.82 1.04
N GLY A 38 0.81 7.97 0.40
CA GLY A 38 1.10 9.26 1.01
C GLY A 38 0.28 10.36 0.38
N THR A 39 0.73 11.59 0.61
CA THR A 39 0.09 12.79 0.08
C THR A 39 0.53 13.00 -1.37
N PRO A 40 -0.38 13.37 -2.29
CA PRO A 40 0.03 13.77 -3.63
C PRO A 40 1.03 14.93 -3.63
N ASP A 41 2.05 14.82 -4.47
CA ASP A 41 3.02 15.90 -4.70
C ASP A 41 2.59 16.76 -5.90
N LYS A 42 3.12 17.97 -6.02
CA LYS A 42 2.81 18.91 -7.11
C LYS A 42 3.25 18.39 -8.48
N GLU A 43 4.28 17.54 -8.49
CA GLU A 43 4.82 16.90 -9.69
C GLU A 43 3.99 15.69 -10.13
N ASP A 44 3.07 15.20 -9.28
CA ASP A 44 2.18 14.09 -9.60
C ASP A 44 1.09 14.54 -10.59
N ARG A 45 1.23 14.10 -11.85
CA ARG A 45 0.31 14.46 -12.95
C ARG A 45 -1.16 14.12 -12.67
N THR A 46 -1.40 13.02 -11.95
CA THR A 46 -2.72 12.62 -11.48
C THR A 46 -2.58 11.91 -10.14
N ILE A 47 -3.69 11.74 -9.42
CA ILE A 47 -3.72 10.99 -8.17
C ILE A 47 -3.31 9.51 -8.33
N ILE A 48 -3.43 8.95 -9.54
CA ILE A 48 -2.94 7.60 -9.87
C ILE A 48 -1.40 7.60 -9.94
N HIS A 49 -0.80 8.67 -10.48
CA HIS A 49 0.67 8.81 -10.49
C HIS A 49 1.22 8.94 -9.07
N SER A 50 0.54 9.71 -8.21
CA SER A 50 0.86 9.77 -6.78
C SER A 50 0.80 8.38 -6.13
N ALA A 51 -0.30 7.64 -6.30
CA ALA A 51 -0.42 6.29 -5.74
C ALA A 51 0.69 5.35 -6.23
N ALA A 52 1.08 5.43 -7.51
CA ALA A 52 2.15 4.61 -8.07
C ALA A 52 3.55 5.03 -7.56
N ARG A 53 3.79 6.33 -7.35
CA ARG A 53 5.03 6.87 -6.77
C ARG A 53 5.20 6.43 -5.32
N GLU A 54 4.19 6.69 -4.50
CA GLU A 54 4.16 6.31 -3.07
C GLU A 54 4.33 4.80 -2.88
N SER A 55 3.64 3.99 -3.69
CA SER A 55 3.84 2.53 -3.69
C SER A 55 5.31 2.17 -3.95
N LYS A 56 5.95 2.80 -4.93
CA LYS A 56 7.36 2.54 -5.24
C LYS A 56 8.28 2.98 -4.10
N GLU A 57 8.04 4.14 -3.49
CA GLU A 57 8.88 4.67 -2.42
C GLU A 57 8.85 3.75 -1.19
N GLU A 58 7.66 3.32 -0.77
CA GLU A 58 7.49 2.58 0.49
C GLU A 58 7.67 1.06 0.36
N THR A 59 7.42 0.49 -0.82
CA THR A 59 7.48 -0.97 -1.03
C THR A 59 8.51 -1.40 -2.06
N GLN A 60 9.13 -0.45 -2.79
CA GLN A 60 9.94 -0.71 -3.98
C GLN A 60 9.18 -1.34 -5.16
N ILE A 61 7.85 -1.49 -5.06
CA ILE A 61 6.99 -2.00 -6.12
C ILE A 61 6.26 -0.84 -6.78
N ARG A 62 6.53 -0.66 -8.08
CA ARG A 62 5.78 0.28 -8.92
C ARG A 62 4.65 -0.47 -9.64
N PRO A 63 3.38 -0.16 -9.37
CA PRO A 63 2.24 -0.77 -10.05
C PRO A 63 2.34 -0.60 -11.58
N LEU A 64 2.15 -1.69 -12.33
CA LEU A 64 2.07 -1.62 -13.80
C LEU A 64 0.68 -1.16 -14.24
N ARG A 65 -0.35 -1.59 -13.51
CA ARG A 65 -1.74 -1.19 -13.74
C ARG A 65 -2.47 -0.96 -12.44
N ILE A 66 -3.39 0.00 -12.48
CA ILE A 66 -4.28 0.33 -11.37
C ILE A 66 -5.71 0.20 -11.88
N ALA A 67 -6.58 -0.40 -11.07
CA ALA A 67 -8.00 -0.50 -11.34
C ALA A 67 -8.61 0.90 -11.56
N GLY A 68 -9.43 1.04 -12.61
CA GLY A 68 -10.04 2.33 -12.95
C GLY A 68 -11.00 2.89 -11.90
N LYS A 69 -11.46 2.04 -10.95
CA LYS A 69 -12.30 2.47 -9.83
C LYS A 69 -11.44 2.66 -8.58
N ALA A 70 -11.47 3.87 -8.05
CA ALA A 70 -10.99 4.15 -6.70
C ALA A 70 -12.04 3.74 -5.66
N PHE A 71 -11.58 3.46 -4.44
CA PHE A 71 -12.45 3.35 -3.28
C PHE A 71 -12.07 4.42 -2.26
N THR A 72 -13.02 4.81 -1.42
CA THR A 72 -12.78 5.73 -0.32
C THR A 72 -13.07 5.03 0.99
N CYS A 73 -12.15 5.13 1.94
CA CYS A 73 -12.41 4.75 3.33
C CYS A 73 -12.46 6.02 4.17
N SER A 74 -13.47 6.15 5.03
CA SER A 74 -13.58 7.27 5.97
C SER A 74 -13.78 6.74 7.39
N PHE A 75 -13.03 7.28 8.34
CA PHE A 75 -13.08 6.85 9.74
C PHE A 75 -12.63 7.98 10.65
N TYR A 76 -13.04 7.89 11.92
CA TYR A 76 -12.54 8.76 12.97
C TYR A 76 -11.31 8.13 13.61
N HIS A 77 -10.30 8.95 13.89
CA HIS A 77 -9.09 8.54 14.60
C HIS A 77 -8.83 9.51 15.74
N LYS A 78 -8.39 8.97 16.88
CA LYS A 78 -7.89 9.79 17.98
C LYS A 78 -6.40 9.99 17.80
N ASP A 79 -6.00 11.22 17.48
CA ASP A 79 -4.60 11.58 17.30
C ASP A 79 -3.80 11.24 18.57
N ARG A 80 -2.68 10.53 18.42
CA ARG A 80 -1.87 10.06 19.55
C ARG A 80 -1.12 11.20 20.25
N GLU A 81 -0.77 12.25 19.51
CA GLU A 81 -0.01 13.39 20.00
C GLU A 81 -0.92 14.38 20.72
N THR A 82 -2.03 14.80 20.08
CA THR A 82 -2.91 15.83 20.65
C THR A 82 -4.09 15.26 21.44
N GLY A 83 -4.48 14.01 21.16
CA GLY A 83 -5.69 13.40 21.73
C GLY A 83 -6.99 13.81 21.04
N ASP A 84 -6.93 14.65 20.00
CA ASP A 84 -8.10 15.13 19.27
C ASP A 84 -8.72 14.05 18.37
N ILE A 85 -10.02 14.15 18.12
CA ILE A 85 -10.69 13.31 17.13
C ILE A 85 -10.56 13.96 15.76
N VAL A 86 -9.90 13.25 14.84
CA VAL A 86 -9.69 13.66 13.45
C VAL A 86 -10.56 12.80 12.53
N PHE A 87 -11.27 13.44 11.59
CA PHE A 87 -11.98 12.74 10.53
C PHE A 87 -11.04 12.51 9.34
N MET A 88 -10.81 11.24 9.01
CA MET A 88 -9.93 10.84 7.93
C MET A 88 -10.74 10.38 6.73
N ARG A 89 -10.26 10.74 5.53
CA ARG A 89 -10.77 10.23 4.25
C ARG A 89 -9.60 9.85 3.36
N THR A 90 -9.39 8.55 3.21
CA THR A 90 -8.34 8.01 2.36
C THR A 90 -8.91 7.59 1.02
N LEU A 91 -8.26 8.01 -0.07
CA LEU A 91 -8.50 7.48 -1.41
C LEU A 91 -7.55 6.31 -1.68
N GLY A 92 -8.15 5.16 -2.02
CA GLY A 92 -7.47 3.92 -2.28
C GLY A 92 -7.65 3.45 -3.72
N PHE A 93 -6.62 2.80 -4.25
CA PHE A 93 -6.62 2.19 -5.57
C PHE A 93 -6.19 0.73 -5.47
N ILE A 94 -6.81 -0.15 -6.26
CA ILE A 94 -6.40 -1.55 -6.34
C ILE A 94 -5.37 -1.68 -7.45
N VAL A 95 -4.22 -2.29 -7.15
CA VAL A 95 -3.18 -2.63 -8.12
C VAL A 95 -3.59 -3.92 -8.85
N ILE A 96 -3.46 -3.92 -10.18
CA ILE A 96 -3.75 -5.06 -11.05
C ILE A 96 -2.44 -5.49 -11.72
N ASP A 97 -1.56 -6.14 -10.96
CA ASP A 97 -0.34 -6.73 -11.52
C ASP A 97 -0.63 -8.19 -11.91
N ASN A 98 -1.28 -8.37 -13.06
CA ASN A 98 -1.64 -9.69 -13.61
C ASN A 98 -0.44 -10.49 -14.18
N GLU A 99 0.81 -10.06 -13.97
CA GLU A 99 2.00 -10.80 -14.44
C GLU A 99 2.66 -11.68 -13.35
N VAL A 100 2.13 -11.70 -12.12
CA VAL A 100 2.54 -12.70 -11.11
C VAL A 100 2.05 -14.11 -11.46
N THR A 101 1.25 -14.26 -12.52
CA THR A 101 0.85 -15.56 -13.03
C THR A 101 1.20 -15.67 -14.52
N ILE A 102 2.02 -16.68 -14.81
CA ILE A 102 2.27 -17.32 -16.12
C ILE A 102 3.33 -16.66 -17.02
N LYS A 103 4.61 -16.91 -16.71
CA LYS A 103 5.56 -17.55 -17.66
C LYS A 103 6.81 -18.04 -16.91
N ASN A 104 7.01 -19.36 -16.95
CA ASN A 104 8.25 -20.06 -16.60
C ASN A 104 8.61 -20.31 -15.12
N GLY A 105 7.66 -20.38 -14.19
CA GLY A 105 7.90 -21.04 -12.89
C GLY A 105 8.96 -20.40 -11.98
N GLU A 106 9.44 -19.20 -12.29
CA GLU A 106 10.35 -18.42 -11.45
C GLU A 106 9.66 -17.12 -11.07
N THR A 107 8.91 -17.15 -9.97
CA THR A 107 8.28 -15.95 -9.42
C THR A 107 9.31 -15.19 -8.61
N ILE A 108 9.91 -14.15 -9.19
CA ILE A 108 10.63 -13.13 -8.43
C ILE A 108 9.59 -12.22 -7.76
N ALA A 109 8.96 -12.73 -6.71
CA ALA A 109 8.45 -11.92 -5.62
C ALA A 109 9.42 -12.07 -4.43
N GLN A 110 10.71 -11.85 -4.68
CA GLN A 110 11.69 -11.70 -3.62
C GLN A 110 11.88 -10.20 -3.32
N GLN A 111 11.81 -9.88 -2.02
CA GLN A 111 11.96 -8.58 -1.35
C GLN A 111 10.72 -7.68 -1.49
N VAL A 112 9.96 -7.41 -0.43
CA VAL A 112 10.41 -6.85 0.85
C VAL A 112 9.67 -7.49 2.02
N TRP A 113 10.37 -8.29 2.83
CA TRP A 113 9.99 -8.50 4.23
C TRP A 113 11.06 -7.81 5.08
N SER A 114 10.75 -6.63 5.61
CA SER A 114 11.35 -6.16 6.86
C SER A 114 10.45 -6.67 7.98
N SER A 115 10.88 -7.38 9.01
CA SER A 115 12.22 -7.60 9.53
C SER A 115 12.17 -8.83 10.44
N GLU A 116 13.26 -9.57 10.51
CA GLU A 116 13.62 -10.26 11.75
C GLU A 116 13.65 -9.22 12.89
N MET A 117 12.90 -9.49 13.96
CA MET A 117 13.27 -9.24 15.35
C MET A 117 12.43 -10.13 16.26
#